data_AF-A0A3M1BBH6-F1
#
_entry.id   AF-A0A3M1BBH6-F1
#
_cell.length_a   1.000
_cell.length_b   1.000
_cell.length_c   1.000
_cell.angle_alpha   90.00
_cell.angle_beta   90.00
_cell.angle_gamma   90.00
#
_symmetry.space_group_name_H-M   'P 1'
#
loop_
_entity.id
_entity.type
_entity.pdbx_description
1 polymer ?
#
loop_
_entity_poly.entity_id
_entity_poly.type
_entity_poly.pdbx_seq_one_letter_code
_entity_poly.pdbx_strand_id
1 'polypeptide(L)'
;QLHAAREKHEVFRYALAQYAEVGRWYRRAVRPGDVLLSRFVWIPRHASGLPMPYFDGGLQGYPEGGGEAFVEELCRRGVTLVAWNSGPLDFPWNKARLLAFLADGKDHPPHFRFLVHLEAGPHTANVYAFQRDTCRNRPPPPPEAPIFPPEGEEVARAGPLRLSWPPARDPDGDPILDYHLQLCRDAACRQLAIFWGNRTVAKRGGKASPAPTSLEIPPEIVERLPQGTLYWRVRARDEGGWGRWSRSWPFR
;
A
#
# COMPACT_ATOMS: atom_id res chain seq x y z
N GLN A 1 -34.77 -14.66 -25.39
CA GLN A 1 -34.71 -13.24 -24.97
C GLN A 1 -35.36 -13.01 -23.60
N LEU A 2 -36.56 -13.54 -23.32
CA LEU A 2 -37.23 -13.41 -22.00
C LEU A 2 -36.45 -14.04 -20.83
N HIS A 3 -35.82 -15.21 -21.05
CA HIS A 3 -35.00 -15.90 -20.05
C HIS A 3 -33.78 -15.07 -19.64
N ALA A 4 -33.00 -14.61 -20.62
CA ALA A 4 -31.83 -13.76 -20.39
C ALA A 4 -32.18 -12.41 -19.72
N ALA A 5 -33.37 -11.87 -19.99
CA ALA A 5 -33.85 -10.67 -19.31
C ALA A 5 -34.19 -10.93 -17.83
N ARG A 6 -34.79 -12.08 -17.51
CA ARG A 6 -35.09 -12.49 -16.13
C ARG A 6 -33.82 -12.75 -15.33
N GLU A 7 -32.85 -13.47 -15.91
CA GLU A 7 -31.56 -13.72 -15.27
C GLU A 7 -30.82 -12.41 -14.94
N LYS A 8 -30.80 -11.46 -15.90
CA LYS A 8 -30.21 -10.13 -15.63
C LYS A 8 -30.96 -9.40 -14.52
N HIS A 9 -32.29 -9.43 -14.52
CA HIS A 9 -33.10 -8.77 -13.49
C HIS A 9 -32.86 -9.35 -12.09
N GLU A 10 -32.77 -10.67 -11.96
CA GLU A 10 -32.47 -11.34 -10.69
C GLU A 10 -31.08 -11.00 -10.17
N VAL A 11 -30.09 -11.02 -11.06
CA VAL A 11 -28.72 -10.59 -10.75
C VAL A 11 -28.70 -9.15 -10.21
N PHE A 12 -29.39 -8.22 -10.86
CA PHE A 12 -29.49 -6.83 -10.38
C PHE A 12 -30.22 -6.74 -9.04
N ARG A 13 -31.30 -7.50 -8.85
CA ARG A 13 -32.09 -7.50 -7.61
C ARG A 13 -31.22 -7.91 -6.42
N TYR A 14 -30.51 -9.02 -6.52
CA TYR A 14 -29.68 -9.47 -5.41
C TYR A 14 -28.42 -8.62 -5.24
N ALA A 15 -27.84 -8.11 -6.33
CA ALA A 15 -26.75 -7.14 -6.24
C ALA A 15 -27.17 -5.85 -5.51
N LEU A 16 -28.42 -5.38 -5.64
CA LEU A 16 -28.93 -4.25 -4.84
C LEU A 16 -29.25 -4.67 -3.40
N ALA A 17 -29.80 -5.86 -3.20
CA ALA A 17 -30.14 -6.40 -1.88
C ALA A 17 -28.91 -6.50 -0.96
N GLN A 18 -27.75 -6.90 -1.50
CA GLN A 18 -26.52 -6.98 -0.70
C GLN A 18 -26.11 -5.61 -0.10
N TYR A 19 -26.24 -4.51 -0.87
CA TYR A 19 -25.91 -3.17 -0.37
C TYR A 19 -26.91 -2.71 0.67
N ALA A 20 -28.17 -3.13 0.53
CA ALA A 20 -29.19 -2.85 1.54
C ALA A 20 -28.91 -3.62 2.85
N GLU A 21 -28.42 -4.86 2.77
CA GLU A 21 -27.97 -5.61 3.96
C GLU A 21 -26.79 -4.93 4.65
N VAL A 22 -25.80 -4.43 3.90
CA VAL A 22 -24.71 -3.62 4.45
C VAL A 22 -25.25 -2.42 5.23
N GLY A 23 -26.23 -1.70 4.68
CA GLY A 23 -26.88 -0.56 5.36
C GLY A 23 -27.62 -0.97 6.63
N ARG A 24 -28.40 -2.06 6.58
CA ARG A 24 -29.14 -2.59 7.76
C ARG A 24 -28.20 -3.05 8.87
N TRP A 25 -27.11 -3.71 8.50
CA TRP A 25 -26.06 -4.07 9.45
C TRP A 25 -25.41 -2.82 10.03
N TYR A 26 -25.01 -1.87 9.18
CA TYR A 26 -24.28 -0.68 9.61
C TYR A 26 -25.07 0.17 10.60
N ARG A 27 -26.37 0.34 10.40
CA ARG A 27 -27.27 1.01 11.35
C ARG A 27 -27.14 0.47 12.79
N ARG A 28 -26.93 -0.84 12.94
CA ARG A 28 -26.84 -1.51 14.25
C ARG A 28 -25.41 -1.48 14.83
N ALA A 29 -24.41 -1.39 13.96
CA ALA A 29 -23.00 -1.49 14.34
C ALA A 29 -22.28 -0.13 14.47
N VAL A 30 -22.84 0.93 13.87
CA VAL A 30 -22.22 2.25 13.74
C VAL A 30 -21.92 2.89 15.10
N ARG A 31 -20.74 3.51 15.22
CA ARG A 31 -20.34 4.33 16.35
C ARG A 31 -20.21 5.80 15.93
N PRO A 32 -20.28 6.75 16.88
CA PRO A 32 -19.97 8.15 16.59
C PRO A 32 -18.60 8.30 15.91
N GLY A 33 -18.55 8.98 14.78
CA GLY A 33 -17.33 9.19 13.99
C GLY A 33 -16.98 8.07 13.02
N ASP A 34 -17.78 7.00 12.92
CA ASP A 34 -17.59 6.01 11.87
C ASP A 34 -17.99 6.55 10.49
N VAL A 35 -17.23 6.14 9.49
CA VAL A 35 -17.48 6.45 8.08
C VAL A 35 -17.35 5.17 7.27
N LEU A 36 -18.44 4.76 6.63
CA LEU A 36 -18.50 3.58 5.76
C LEU A 36 -18.19 3.95 4.32
N LEU A 37 -17.10 3.40 3.79
CA LEU A 37 -16.87 3.35 2.36
C LEU A 37 -17.70 2.23 1.75
N SER A 38 -18.57 2.61 0.81
CA SER A 38 -19.32 1.66 -0.01
C SER A 38 -19.50 2.20 -1.41
N ARG A 39 -19.48 1.29 -2.40
CA ARG A 39 -19.54 1.66 -3.81
C ARG A 39 -20.80 2.40 -4.21
N PHE A 40 -21.97 1.90 -3.82
CA PHE A 40 -23.26 2.55 -4.07
C PHE A 40 -23.80 3.13 -2.79
N VAL A 41 -23.08 4.12 -2.24
CA VAL A 41 -23.35 4.75 -0.94
C VAL A 41 -24.82 5.09 -0.68
N TRP A 42 -25.56 5.46 -1.74
CA TRP A 42 -26.97 5.79 -1.64
C TRP A 42 -27.85 4.62 -1.19
N ILE A 43 -27.48 3.35 -1.49
CA ILE A 43 -28.25 2.17 -1.06
C ILE A 43 -28.03 1.88 0.44
N PRO A 44 -26.79 1.70 0.96
CA PRO A 44 -26.59 1.53 2.40
C PRO A 44 -27.11 2.72 3.21
N ARG A 45 -26.96 3.94 2.69
CA ARG A 45 -27.55 5.13 3.30
C ARG A 45 -29.06 5.01 3.43
N HIS A 46 -29.75 4.72 2.33
CA HIS A 46 -31.21 4.59 2.34
C HIS A 46 -31.66 3.47 3.29
N ALA A 47 -31.01 2.31 3.23
CA ALA A 47 -31.36 1.14 4.06
C ALA A 47 -31.03 1.32 5.56
N SER A 48 -30.01 2.11 5.89
CA SER A 48 -29.63 2.39 7.29
C SER A 48 -30.43 3.54 7.91
N GLY A 49 -30.91 4.49 7.10
CA GLY A 49 -31.51 5.75 7.56
C GLY A 49 -30.49 6.74 8.17
N LEU A 50 -29.18 6.48 8.04
CA LEU A 50 -28.14 7.37 8.57
C LEU A 50 -27.89 8.56 7.63
N PRO A 51 -27.45 9.73 8.15
CA PRO A 51 -27.14 10.89 7.33
C PRO A 51 -25.82 10.69 6.56
N MET A 52 -25.60 11.51 5.51
CA MET A 52 -24.41 11.42 4.64
C MET A 52 -23.04 11.41 5.35
N PRO A 53 -22.81 12.10 6.48
CA PRO A 53 -21.51 12.08 7.15
C PRO A 53 -21.01 10.70 7.60
N TYR A 54 -21.90 9.70 7.69
CA TYR A 54 -21.53 8.31 7.99
C TYR A 54 -21.03 7.54 6.77
N PHE A 55 -20.91 8.17 5.61
CA PHE A 55 -20.56 7.48 4.39
C PHE A 55 -19.55 8.23 3.53
N ASP A 56 -18.63 7.48 2.94
CA ASP A 56 -17.75 7.96 1.87
C ASP A 56 -18.26 7.44 0.51
N GLY A 57 -18.45 8.38 -0.41
CA GLY A 57 -19.14 8.15 -1.67
C GLY A 57 -18.24 7.58 -2.76
N GLY A 58 -18.23 6.26 -2.89
CA GLY A 58 -17.72 5.54 -4.07
C GLY A 58 -16.18 5.52 -4.20
N LEU A 59 -15.67 4.48 -4.87
CA LEU A 59 -14.23 4.34 -5.16
C LEU A 59 -13.73 5.33 -6.24
N GLN A 60 -14.61 6.16 -6.80
CA GLN A 60 -14.25 7.20 -7.77
C GLN A 60 -13.47 8.30 -7.05
N GLY A 61 -12.17 8.41 -7.37
CA GLY A 61 -11.26 9.36 -6.75
C GLY A 61 -10.19 8.73 -5.84
N TYR A 62 -10.22 7.41 -5.62
CA TYR A 62 -9.07 6.71 -5.07
C TYR A 62 -7.98 6.61 -6.16
N PRO A 63 -6.71 6.88 -5.82
CA PRO A 63 -5.62 6.94 -6.79
C PRO A 63 -5.46 5.62 -7.53
N GLU A 64 -4.94 5.66 -8.75
CA GLU A 64 -4.61 4.46 -9.54
C GLU A 64 -3.39 3.68 -9.02
N GLY A 65 -2.93 4.00 -7.81
CA GLY A 65 -1.77 3.39 -7.15
C GLY A 65 -2.08 2.03 -6.52
N GLY A 66 -1.01 1.35 -6.09
CA GLY A 66 -1.11 0.12 -5.30
C GLY A 66 -1.71 0.35 -3.91
N GLY A 67 -1.73 -0.72 -3.10
CA GLY A 67 -2.33 -0.76 -1.77
C GLY A 67 -2.09 0.44 -0.84
N GLU A 68 -0.86 0.96 -0.83
CA GLU A 68 -0.47 2.08 0.05
C GLU A 68 -1.22 3.38 -0.26
N ALA A 69 -1.36 3.72 -1.54
CA ALA A 69 -2.07 4.93 -1.95
C ALA A 69 -3.58 4.85 -1.63
N PHE A 70 -4.11 3.62 -1.57
CA PHE A 70 -5.48 3.38 -1.12
C PHE A 70 -5.61 3.60 0.40
N VAL A 71 -4.67 3.08 1.20
CA VAL A 71 -4.63 3.29 2.66
C VAL A 71 -4.51 4.77 3.02
N GLU A 72 -3.61 5.50 2.37
CA GLU A 72 -3.43 6.95 2.57
C GLU A 72 -4.73 7.72 2.30
N GLU A 73 -5.42 7.38 1.22
CA GLU A 73 -6.69 8.02 0.86
C GLU A 73 -7.81 7.70 1.86
N LEU A 74 -7.88 6.47 2.38
CA LEU A 74 -8.80 6.11 3.47
C LEU A 74 -8.54 6.94 4.72
N CYS A 75 -7.27 7.12 5.08
CA CYS A 75 -6.86 7.96 6.20
C CYS A 75 -7.26 9.43 6.00
N ARG A 76 -6.98 9.98 4.81
CA ARG A 76 -7.32 11.37 4.44
C ARG A 76 -8.83 11.62 4.51
N ARG A 77 -9.63 10.63 4.11
CA ARG A 77 -11.11 10.71 4.12
C ARG A 77 -11.74 10.34 5.46
N GLY A 78 -10.94 9.88 6.43
CA GLY A 78 -11.44 9.44 7.72
C GLY A 78 -12.34 8.20 7.65
N VAL A 79 -12.19 7.37 6.62
CA VAL A 79 -12.92 6.10 6.50
C VAL A 79 -12.57 5.21 7.68
N THR A 80 -13.56 4.52 8.27
CA THR A 80 -13.34 3.58 9.38
C THR A 80 -13.81 2.17 9.05
N LEU A 81 -14.68 2.04 8.04
CA LEU A 81 -15.27 0.78 7.62
C LEU A 81 -15.25 0.69 6.11
N VAL A 82 -14.93 -0.49 5.57
CA VAL A 82 -14.99 -0.76 4.13
C VAL A 82 -15.89 -1.96 3.89
N ALA A 83 -16.93 -1.78 3.08
CA ALA A 83 -17.78 -2.86 2.62
C ALA A 83 -17.36 -3.31 1.21
N TRP A 84 -17.06 -4.60 1.09
CA TRP A 84 -16.73 -5.29 -0.15
C TRP A 84 -17.86 -6.25 -0.52
N ASN A 85 -18.18 -6.38 -1.82
CA ASN A 85 -19.27 -7.25 -2.27
C ASN A 85 -18.80 -8.22 -3.36
N SER A 86 -19.51 -9.32 -3.57
CA SER A 86 -19.18 -10.37 -4.55
C SER A 86 -20.09 -10.36 -5.81
N GLY A 87 -20.64 -9.20 -6.17
CA GLY A 87 -21.64 -9.08 -7.22
C GLY A 87 -21.08 -8.84 -8.63
N PRO A 88 -21.81 -9.20 -9.71
CA PRO A 88 -21.41 -8.97 -11.10
C PRO A 88 -21.48 -7.50 -11.51
N LEU A 89 -22.02 -6.64 -10.64
CA LEU A 89 -21.81 -5.20 -10.75
C LEU A 89 -20.37 -4.81 -10.40
N ASP A 90 -19.51 -5.71 -9.92
CA ASP A 90 -18.08 -5.48 -9.76
C ASP A 90 -17.43 -5.14 -11.10
N PHE A 91 -17.13 -3.86 -11.31
CA PHE A 91 -16.36 -3.46 -12.47
C PHE A 91 -14.93 -4.01 -12.32
N PRO A 92 -14.32 -4.56 -13.39
CA PRO A 92 -13.01 -5.21 -13.34
C PRO A 92 -11.92 -4.37 -12.66
N TRP A 93 -11.94 -3.06 -12.86
CA TRP A 93 -10.97 -2.10 -12.32
C TRP A 93 -11.04 -1.94 -10.79
N ASN A 94 -12.24 -2.01 -10.20
CA ASN A 94 -12.45 -1.90 -8.74
C ASN A 94 -12.16 -3.22 -8.03
N LYS A 95 -12.49 -4.33 -8.70
CA LYS A 95 -12.20 -5.70 -8.26
C LYS A 95 -10.71 -5.97 -8.22
N ALA A 96 -9.96 -5.58 -9.25
CA ALA A 96 -8.52 -5.73 -9.26
C ALA A 96 -7.81 -4.90 -8.17
N ARG A 97 -8.27 -3.69 -7.84
CA ARG A 97 -7.60 -2.80 -6.86
C ARG A 97 -7.81 -3.22 -5.40
N LEU A 98 -9.05 -3.52 -5.01
CA LEU A 98 -9.32 -4.00 -3.65
C LEU A 98 -8.88 -5.46 -3.47
N LEU A 99 -9.01 -6.33 -4.49
CA LEU A 99 -8.47 -7.69 -4.41
C LEU A 99 -6.94 -7.71 -4.52
N ALA A 100 -6.25 -6.86 -5.29
CA ALA A 100 -4.79 -6.83 -5.23
C ALA A 100 -4.26 -6.43 -3.84
N PHE A 101 -5.06 -5.69 -3.07
CA PHE A 101 -4.73 -5.29 -1.72
C PHE A 101 -5.21 -6.29 -0.63
N LEU A 102 -6.41 -6.86 -0.78
CA LEU A 102 -6.96 -7.85 0.15
C LEU A 102 -6.52 -9.29 -0.14
N ALA A 103 -6.13 -9.59 -1.39
CA ALA A 103 -5.81 -10.93 -1.90
C ALA A 103 -4.33 -11.14 -2.20
N ASP A 104 -3.43 -10.33 -1.63
CA ASP A 104 -1.97 -10.60 -1.60
C ASP A 104 -1.62 -11.79 -0.67
N GLY A 105 -2.50 -12.80 -0.63
CA GLY A 105 -2.28 -14.09 0.02
C GLY A 105 -2.29 -14.09 1.55
N LYS A 106 -2.74 -13.02 2.21
CA LYS A 106 -2.89 -13.00 3.67
C LYS A 106 -4.38 -13.03 4.01
N ASP A 107 -4.81 -14.04 4.75
CA ASP A 107 -6.17 -14.16 5.29
C ASP A 107 -6.61 -12.94 6.14
N HIS A 108 -5.65 -12.06 6.48
CA HIS A 108 -5.82 -10.81 7.22
C HIS A 108 -4.93 -9.71 6.61
N PRO A 109 -5.49 -8.73 5.87
CA PRO A 109 -4.74 -7.55 5.45
C PRO A 109 -4.32 -6.75 6.70
N PRO A 110 -3.07 -6.30 6.83
CA PRO A 110 -2.53 -5.75 8.08
C PRO A 110 -3.25 -4.49 8.58
N HIS A 111 -3.98 -3.78 7.72
CA HIS A 111 -4.72 -2.57 8.07
C HIS A 111 -6.22 -2.81 8.30
N PHE A 112 -6.68 -4.05 8.16
CA PHE A 112 -8.10 -4.39 8.14
C PHE A 112 -8.42 -5.57 9.04
N ARG A 113 -9.39 -5.36 9.93
CA ARG A 113 -9.97 -6.43 10.73
C ARG A 113 -11.33 -6.80 10.17
N PHE A 114 -11.50 -8.05 9.76
CA PHE A 114 -12.80 -8.57 9.34
C PHE A 114 -13.83 -8.43 10.46
N LEU A 115 -15.06 -8.02 10.11
CA LEU A 115 -16.17 -7.84 11.05
C LEU A 115 -17.30 -8.82 10.80
N VAL A 116 -17.79 -8.88 9.55
CA VAL A 116 -19.00 -9.64 9.23
C VAL A 116 -19.04 -10.07 7.77
N HIS A 117 -19.62 -11.25 7.55
CA HIS A 117 -20.09 -11.73 6.26
C HIS A 117 -21.60 -11.58 6.20
N LEU A 118 -22.11 -10.99 5.14
CA LEU A 118 -23.54 -10.73 4.90
C LEU A 118 -23.94 -11.44 3.62
N GLU A 119 -25.11 -12.07 3.61
CA GLU A 119 -25.63 -12.80 2.46
C GLU A 119 -26.94 -12.17 1.98
N ALA A 120 -27.09 -12.09 0.67
CA ALA A 120 -28.29 -11.63 -0.02
C ALA A 120 -28.55 -12.52 -1.24
N GLY A 121 -29.09 -13.73 -0.96
CA GLY A 121 -29.22 -14.77 -1.98
C GLY A 121 -27.85 -15.27 -2.44
N PRO A 122 -27.55 -15.31 -3.76
CA PRO A 122 -26.26 -15.78 -4.26
C PRO A 122 -25.13 -14.75 -4.12
N HIS A 123 -25.44 -13.55 -3.61
CA HIS A 123 -24.47 -12.48 -3.44
C HIS A 123 -24.13 -12.27 -1.98
N THR A 124 -22.89 -11.86 -1.75
CA THR A 124 -22.36 -11.67 -0.40
C THR A 124 -21.64 -10.34 -0.27
N ALA A 125 -21.56 -9.84 0.95
CA ALA A 125 -20.81 -8.67 1.32
C ALA A 125 -19.96 -8.94 2.58
N ASN A 126 -18.68 -8.58 2.52
CA ASN A 126 -17.80 -8.57 3.68
C ASN A 126 -17.61 -7.14 4.16
N VAL A 127 -17.66 -6.93 5.47
CA VAL A 127 -17.31 -5.62 6.07
C VAL A 127 -16.07 -5.77 6.93
N TYR A 128 -15.16 -4.81 6.76
CA TYR A 128 -13.90 -4.73 7.48
C TYR A 128 -13.82 -3.41 8.25
N ALA A 129 -13.28 -3.47 9.47
CA ALA A 129 -12.80 -2.29 10.18
C ALA A 129 -11.42 -1.92 9.65
N PHE A 130 -11.27 -0.66 9.24
CA PHE A 130 -9.99 -0.06 8.93
C PHE A 130 -9.31 0.39 10.23
N GLN A 131 -8.12 -0.14 10.50
CA GLN A 131 -7.38 0.11 11.73
C GLN A 131 -6.66 1.44 11.63
N ARG A 132 -7.32 2.54 12.06
CA ARG A 132 -6.81 3.91 11.96
C ARG A 132 -5.45 4.18 12.62
N ASP A 133 -4.95 3.29 13.48
CA ASP A 133 -3.59 3.42 13.99
C ASP A 133 -2.56 3.38 12.85
N THR A 134 -2.89 2.72 11.73
CA THR A 134 -2.10 2.74 10.50
C THR A 134 -2.07 4.11 9.84
N CYS A 135 -3.04 4.99 10.09
CA CYS A 135 -3.03 6.37 9.62
C CYS A 135 -2.06 7.27 10.37
N ARG A 136 -1.54 6.80 11.52
CA ARG A 136 -0.51 7.50 12.27
C ARG A 136 0.88 6.98 11.96
N ASN A 137 0.99 5.84 11.29
CA ASN A 137 2.27 5.33 10.85
C ASN A 137 2.83 6.28 9.77
N ARG A 138 3.96 6.89 10.10
CA ARG A 138 4.74 7.78 9.25
C ARG A 138 5.89 6.95 8.69
N PRO A 139 5.92 6.71 7.36
CA PRO A 139 7.01 5.97 6.75
C PRO A 139 8.37 6.54 7.17
N PRO A 140 9.39 5.68 7.36
CA PRO A 140 10.64 6.12 7.94
C PRO A 140 11.29 7.21 7.09
N PRO A 141 11.84 8.27 7.71
CA PRO A 141 12.69 9.21 7.00
C PRO A 141 13.89 8.45 6.40
N PRO A 142 14.43 8.93 5.27
CA PRO A 142 15.62 8.36 4.71
C PRO A 142 16.82 8.56 5.65
N PRO A 143 17.85 7.70 5.54
CA PRO A 143 19.14 7.97 6.17
C PRO A 143 19.67 9.34 5.75
N GLU A 144 20.27 10.08 6.68
CA GLU A 144 20.70 11.48 6.46
C GLU A 144 22.02 11.61 5.67
N ALA A 145 22.94 10.67 5.91
CA ALA A 145 24.26 10.63 5.32
C ALA A 145 24.68 9.18 5.02
N PRO A 146 25.50 8.95 4.00
CA PRO A 146 26.06 7.63 3.75
C PRO A 146 27.14 7.29 4.78
N ILE A 147 27.33 6.00 5.04
CA ILE A 147 28.52 5.50 5.75
C ILE A 147 29.65 5.32 4.75
N PHE A 148 29.37 4.72 3.59
CA PHE A 148 30.37 4.52 2.55
C PHE A 148 29.72 4.40 1.16
N PRO A 149 30.32 4.98 0.11
CA PRO A 149 31.34 6.03 0.20
C PRO A 149 30.76 7.28 0.89
N PRO A 150 31.54 7.98 1.73
CA PRO A 150 31.14 9.30 2.19
C PRO A 150 31.03 10.25 0.99
N GLU A 151 30.32 11.36 1.18
CA GLU A 151 30.06 12.29 0.07
C GLU A 151 31.34 12.91 -0.49
N GLY A 152 31.52 12.78 -1.80
CA GLY A 152 32.67 13.31 -2.53
C GLY A 152 33.90 12.40 -2.52
N GLU A 153 33.84 11.23 -1.85
CA GLU A 153 34.94 10.27 -1.82
C GLU A 153 35.30 9.80 -3.24
N GLU A 154 36.60 9.59 -3.49
CA GLU A 154 37.09 8.89 -4.67
C GLU A 154 37.28 7.41 -4.35
N VAL A 155 36.56 6.54 -5.06
CA VAL A 155 36.57 5.10 -4.86
C VAL A 155 37.33 4.44 -6.00
N ALA A 156 38.33 3.63 -5.65
CA ALA A 156 39.09 2.87 -6.64
C ALA A 156 38.15 1.95 -7.43
N ARG A 157 38.28 1.96 -8.76
CA ARG A 157 37.52 1.10 -9.67
C ARG A 157 38.04 -0.35 -9.70
N ALA A 158 38.62 -0.81 -8.58
CA ALA A 158 39.23 -2.12 -8.44
C ALA A 158 38.46 -2.92 -7.38
N GLY A 159 37.76 -3.97 -7.83
CA GLY A 159 36.99 -4.85 -6.97
C GLY A 159 35.52 -4.41 -6.79
N PRO A 160 34.80 -5.03 -5.83
CA PRO A 160 33.40 -4.75 -5.61
C PRO A 160 33.19 -3.35 -5.02
N LEU A 161 32.16 -2.64 -5.50
CA LEU A 161 31.76 -1.36 -4.93
C LEU A 161 30.77 -1.62 -3.79
N ARG A 162 31.19 -1.31 -2.56
CA ARG A 162 30.31 -1.33 -1.39
C ARG A 162 29.59 0.01 -1.26
N LEU A 163 28.30 -0.03 -1.01
CA LEU A 163 27.46 1.10 -0.60
C LEU A 163 26.87 0.77 0.76
N SER A 164 26.99 1.64 1.77
CA SER A 164 26.45 1.41 3.11
C SER A 164 25.90 2.69 3.74
N TRP A 165 24.83 2.54 4.52
CA TRP A 165 24.09 3.64 5.13
C TRP A 165 23.74 3.30 6.59
N PRO A 166 23.47 4.29 7.45
CA PRO A 166 23.00 3.99 8.79
C PRO A 166 21.57 3.43 8.74
N PRO A 167 21.17 2.57 9.70
CA PRO A 167 19.78 2.16 9.83
C PRO A 167 18.87 3.40 9.95
N ALA A 168 17.79 3.44 9.16
CA ALA A 168 16.72 4.40 9.33
C ALA A 168 16.04 4.21 10.69
N ARG A 169 15.53 5.32 11.23
CA ARG A 169 14.75 5.33 12.47
C ARG A 169 13.33 5.65 12.11
N ASP A 170 12.42 4.76 12.48
CA ASP A 170 11.01 4.97 12.29
C ASP A 170 10.46 5.98 13.33
N PRO A 171 9.70 7.02 12.94
CA PRO A 171 9.15 8.01 13.85
C PRO A 171 8.12 7.46 14.84
N ASP A 172 7.50 6.32 14.51
CA ASP A 172 6.47 5.65 15.30
C ASP A 172 7.03 4.42 16.03
N GLY A 173 8.30 4.10 15.81
CA GLY A 173 9.02 3.00 16.45
C GLY A 173 8.84 1.67 15.74
N ASP A 174 8.26 1.68 14.54
CA ASP A 174 8.04 0.47 13.75
C ASP A 174 9.36 -0.12 13.22
N PRO A 175 9.44 -1.45 13.06
CA PRO A 175 10.65 -2.08 12.54
C PRO A 175 10.85 -1.74 11.06
N ILE A 176 12.08 -1.38 10.70
CA ILE A 176 12.45 -1.22 9.29
C ILE A 176 12.45 -2.58 8.60
N LEU A 177 11.58 -2.73 7.62
CA LEU A 177 11.35 -3.98 6.90
C LEU A 177 12.24 -4.13 5.66
N ASP A 178 12.56 -3.03 4.97
CA ASP A 178 13.36 -3.09 3.73
C ASP A 178 14.00 -1.74 3.37
N TYR A 179 14.91 -1.76 2.38
CA TYR A 179 15.48 -0.58 1.73
C TYR A 179 15.41 -0.68 0.21
N HIS A 180 15.25 0.46 -0.45
CA HIS A 180 15.58 0.61 -1.86
C HIS A 180 16.84 1.48 -2.00
N LEU A 181 17.65 1.17 -3.01
CA LEU A 181 18.84 1.92 -3.39
C LEU A 181 18.79 2.23 -4.88
N GLN A 182 19.18 3.45 -5.23
CA GLN A 182 19.43 3.88 -6.60
C GLN A 182 20.86 4.37 -6.73
N LEU A 183 21.57 3.88 -7.74
CA LEU A 183 22.81 4.45 -8.25
C LEU A 183 22.49 5.13 -9.58
N CYS A 184 22.98 6.34 -9.76
CA CYS A 184 22.55 7.30 -10.77
C CYS A 184 23.73 8.02 -11.39
N ARG A 185 23.55 8.46 -12.64
CA ARG A 185 24.56 9.23 -13.39
C ARG A 185 24.39 10.75 -13.21
N ASP A 186 23.29 11.18 -12.62
CA ASP A 186 22.99 12.58 -12.34
C ASP A 186 22.45 12.76 -10.92
N ALA A 187 22.63 13.96 -10.36
CA ALA A 187 22.23 14.29 -8.99
C ALA A 187 20.72 14.19 -8.75
N ALA A 188 19.89 14.38 -9.78
CA ALA A 188 18.44 14.25 -9.66
C ALA A 188 17.95 12.79 -9.78
N CYS A 189 18.86 11.84 -10.06
CA CYS A 189 18.54 10.44 -10.30
C CYS A 189 17.51 10.22 -11.40
N ARG A 190 17.63 10.98 -12.50
CA ARG A 190 16.82 10.80 -13.72
C ARG A 190 17.40 9.71 -14.62
N GLN A 191 18.70 9.48 -14.55
CA GLN A 191 19.44 8.46 -15.29
C GLN A 191 19.97 7.39 -14.33
N LEU A 192 19.25 6.27 -14.25
CA LEU A 192 19.63 5.16 -13.39
C LEU A 192 20.78 4.35 -14.00
N ALA A 193 21.78 4.06 -13.17
CA ALA A 193 22.81 3.08 -13.44
C ALA A 193 22.46 1.72 -12.82
N ILE A 194 21.99 1.72 -11.56
CA ILE A 194 21.55 0.51 -10.85
C ILE A 194 20.31 0.86 -10.02
N PHE A 195 19.35 -0.05 -9.99
CA PHE A 195 18.28 -0.05 -9.01
C PHE A 195 18.35 -1.36 -8.22
N TRP A 196 18.39 -1.24 -6.90
CA TRP A 196 18.30 -2.37 -5.99
C TRP A 196 17.08 -2.17 -5.08
N GLY A 197 16.18 -3.13 -5.05
CA GLY A 197 14.93 -3.06 -4.29
C GLY A 197 14.07 -4.31 -4.47
N ASN A 198 12.97 -4.38 -3.71
CA ASN A 198 12.02 -5.50 -3.69
C ASN A 198 12.63 -6.88 -3.33
N ARG A 199 13.75 -6.93 -2.58
CA ARG A 199 14.18 -8.20 -1.99
C ARG A 199 13.38 -8.40 -0.71
N THR A 200 12.31 -9.19 -0.79
CA THR A 200 11.57 -9.63 0.39
C THR A 200 12.57 -10.20 1.41
N VAL A 201 12.75 -9.51 2.54
CA VAL A 201 13.43 -10.10 3.69
C VAL A 201 12.58 -11.31 4.07
N ALA A 202 13.04 -12.50 3.69
CA ALA A 202 12.36 -13.73 4.06
C ALA A 202 12.26 -13.74 5.59
N LYS A 203 11.03 -13.75 6.12
CA LYS A 203 10.77 -13.98 7.55
C LYS A 203 11.30 -15.36 7.91
N ARG A 204 12.58 -15.48 8.26
CA ARG A 204 13.17 -16.73 8.74
C ARG A 204 12.84 -16.86 10.23
N GLY A 205 11.86 -17.69 10.57
CA GLY A 205 11.65 -18.15 11.94
C GLY A 205 10.99 -17.17 12.91
N GLY A 206 10.05 -16.33 12.45
CA GLY A 206 9.19 -15.52 13.35
C GLY A 206 9.84 -14.28 13.98
N LYS A 207 11.15 -14.06 13.79
CA LYS A 207 11.82 -12.77 14.05
C LYS A 207 12.20 -12.14 12.72
N ALA A 208 11.80 -10.88 12.49
CA ALA A 208 12.26 -10.13 11.34
C ALA A 208 13.77 -9.93 11.47
N SER A 209 14.55 -10.43 10.50
CA SER A 209 15.94 -10.00 10.37
C SER A 209 15.96 -8.51 10.07
N PRO A 210 16.88 -7.72 10.67
CA PRO A 210 16.99 -6.31 10.35
C PRO A 210 17.26 -6.14 8.86
N ALA A 211 16.59 -5.17 8.24
CA ALA A 211 16.79 -4.85 6.84
C ALA A 211 18.28 -4.53 6.58
N PRO A 212 18.88 -5.04 5.49
CA PRO A 212 20.30 -4.88 5.24
C PRO A 212 20.65 -3.41 5.01
N THR A 213 21.73 -2.94 5.62
CA THR A 213 22.22 -1.55 5.54
C THR A 213 23.48 -1.41 4.68
N SER A 214 23.75 -2.42 3.84
CA SER A 214 24.79 -2.35 2.84
C SER A 214 24.47 -3.18 1.62
N LEU A 215 24.92 -2.70 0.47
CA LEU A 215 24.89 -3.39 -0.81
C LEU A 215 26.33 -3.52 -1.32
N GLU A 216 26.67 -4.70 -1.82
CA GLU A 216 27.90 -4.93 -2.56
C GLU A 216 27.57 -5.10 -4.03
N ILE A 217 28.17 -4.27 -4.88
CA ILE A 217 28.03 -4.31 -6.34
C ILE A 217 29.23 -5.08 -6.89
N PRO A 218 29.00 -6.22 -7.57
CA PRO A 218 30.08 -7.04 -8.09
C PRO A 218 31.01 -6.31 -9.07
N PRO A 219 32.32 -6.66 -9.12
CA PRO A 219 33.30 -5.98 -9.97
C PRO A 219 32.89 -5.88 -11.44
N GLU A 220 32.27 -6.92 -12.00
CA GLU A 220 31.84 -6.97 -13.41
C GLU A 220 30.75 -5.95 -13.75
N ILE A 221 30.00 -5.48 -12.76
CA ILE A 221 29.04 -4.38 -12.89
C ILE A 221 29.77 -3.04 -12.74
N VAL A 222 30.69 -2.95 -11.76
CA VAL A 222 31.50 -1.73 -11.52
C VAL A 222 32.30 -1.32 -12.76
N GLU A 223 32.87 -2.28 -13.47
CA GLU A 223 33.61 -2.08 -14.72
C GLU A 223 32.76 -1.49 -15.86
N ARG A 224 31.44 -1.59 -15.77
CA ARG A 224 30.48 -1.06 -16.76
C ARG A 224 29.89 0.30 -16.36
N LEU A 225 30.13 0.75 -15.13
CA LEU A 225 29.71 2.07 -14.69
C LEU A 225 30.54 3.16 -15.39
N PRO A 226 29.96 4.30 -15.77
CA PRO A 226 30.74 5.38 -16.37
C PRO A 226 31.78 5.92 -15.39
N GLN A 227 32.93 6.35 -15.89
CA GLN A 227 33.89 7.09 -15.10
C GLN A 227 33.36 8.50 -14.78
N GLY A 228 33.80 9.03 -13.64
CA GLY A 228 33.39 10.35 -13.16
C GLY A 228 32.40 10.25 -12.02
N THR A 229 31.79 11.38 -11.67
CA THR A 229 30.93 11.46 -10.49
C THR A 229 29.63 10.70 -10.69
N LEU A 230 29.38 9.74 -9.80
CA LEU A 230 28.12 9.03 -9.65
C LEU A 230 27.37 9.54 -8.42
N TYR A 231 26.08 9.27 -8.38
CA TYR A 231 25.21 9.69 -7.30
C TYR A 231 24.42 8.50 -6.82
N TRP A 232 24.19 8.37 -5.53
CA TRP A 232 23.32 7.31 -5.02
C TRP A 232 22.43 7.78 -3.89
N ARG A 233 21.29 7.11 -3.72
CA ARG A 233 20.29 7.45 -2.71
C ARG A 233 19.58 6.21 -2.21
N VAL A 234 19.06 6.31 -1.00
CA VAL A 234 18.40 5.21 -0.29
C VAL A 234 17.05 5.69 0.26
N ARG A 235 16.07 4.78 0.32
CA ARG A 235 14.86 4.96 1.12
C ARG A 235 14.55 3.70 1.91
N ALA A 236 13.98 3.87 3.09
CA ALA A 236 13.56 2.79 3.95
C ALA A 236 12.07 2.48 3.76
N ARG A 237 11.67 1.28 4.19
CA ARG A 237 10.28 0.85 4.30
C ARG A 237 10.02 0.25 5.66
N ASP A 238 8.82 0.48 6.15
CA ASP A 238 8.23 -0.16 7.31
C ASP A 238 6.82 -0.72 6.96
N GLU A 239 5.96 -0.94 7.95
CA GLU A 239 4.57 -1.36 7.74
C GLU A 239 3.67 -0.26 7.15
N GLY A 240 4.04 1.02 7.32
CA GLY A 240 3.35 2.18 6.75
C GLY A 240 3.74 2.50 5.30
N GLY A 241 4.75 1.81 4.78
CA GLY A 241 5.13 1.85 3.38
C GLY A 241 6.52 2.43 3.16
N TRP A 242 6.75 2.95 1.94
CA TRP A 242 8.06 3.50 1.57
C TRP A 242 8.21 4.96 1.99
N GLY A 243 9.27 5.25 2.73
CA GLY A 243 9.71 6.62 3.01
C GLY A 243 10.14 7.37 1.76
N ARG A 244 10.35 8.68 1.92
CA ARG A 244 10.97 9.52 0.87
C ARG A 244 12.40 9.05 0.59
N TRP A 245 12.88 9.30 -0.62
CA TRP A 245 14.30 9.12 -0.95
C TRP A 245 15.20 10.08 -0.17
N SER A 246 16.40 9.60 0.20
CA SER A 246 17.47 10.48 0.67
C SER A 246 17.82 11.50 -0.42
N ARG A 247 18.53 12.56 -0.03
CA ARG A 247 19.30 13.32 -1.00
C ARG A 247 20.29 12.39 -1.71
N SER A 248 20.62 12.72 -2.95
CA SER A 248 21.61 11.97 -3.70
C SER A 248 23.00 12.32 -3.20
N TRP A 249 23.77 11.30 -2.82
CA TRP A 249 25.13 11.42 -2.32
C TRP A 249 26.12 11.23 -3.47
N PRO A 250 26.97 12.22 -3.78
CA PRO A 250 27.97 12.09 -4.82
C PRO A 250 29.16 11.25 -4.33
N PHE A 251 29.78 10.51 -5.23
CA PHE A 251 31.13 9.95 -5.10
C PHE A 251 31.76 9.85 -6.49
N ARG A 252 33.06 9.62 -6.59
CA ARG A 252 33.78 9.50 -7.86
C ARG A 252 34.46 8.15 -7.99
#